data_AF-A0A7C1LXC9-F1
#
_entry.id   AF-A0A7C1LXC9-F1
#
_cell.length_a   1.000
_cell.length_b   1.000
_cell.length_c   1.000
_cell.angle_alpha   90.00
_cell.angle_beta   90.00
_cell.angle_gamma   90.00
#
_symmetry.space_group_name_H-M   'P 1'
#
loop_
_entity.id
_entity.type
_entity.pdbx_description
1 polymer ?
#
loop_
_entity_poly.entity_id
_entity_poly.type
_entity_poly.pdbx_seq_one_letter_code
_entity_poly.pdbx_strand_id
1 'polypeptide(L)' 'MDLIKDLKAVMIWKGISADTMSKYIGCSARQVARWVSGESKPTHVYQGLIRKGIKRAKDL' A
#
# COMPACT_ATOMS: atom_id res chain seq x y z
N MET A 1 -8.37 -12.37 3.70
CA MET A 1 -8.19 -10.91 3.86
C MET A 1 -7.84 -10.31 2.51
N ASP A 2 -8.46 -9.19 2.17
CA ASP A 2 -8.19 -8.47 0.92
C ASP A 2 -7.03 -7.51 1.17
N LEU A 3 -5.86 -7.82 0.60
CA LEU A 3 -4.62 -7.08 0.79
C LEU A 3 -4.76 -5.58 0.50
N ILE A 4 -5.61 -5.20 -0.45
CA ILE A 4 -5.83 -3.81 -0.82
C ILE A 4 -6.71 -3.10 0.22
N LYS A 5 -7.68 -3.80 0.81
CA LYS A 5 -8.45 -3.26 1.93
C LYS A 5 -7.54 -3.01 3.13
N ASP A 6 -6.62 -3.92 3.42
CA ASP A 6 -5.65 -3.74 4.52
C ASP A 6 -4.70 -2.56 4.26
N LEU A 7 -4.20 -2.44 3.02
CA LEU A 7 -3.39 -1.30 2.58
C LEU A 7 -4.14 0.02 2.79
N LYS A 8 -5.39 0.10 2.31
CA LYS A 8 -6.23 1.30 2.44
C LYS A 8 -6.53 1.63 3.90
N ALA A 9 -6.83 0.62 4.72
CA ALA A 9 -7.10 0.81 6.14
C ALA A 9 -5.88 1.38 6.88
N VAL A 10 -4.68 0.90 6.58
CA VAL A 10 -3.44 1.42 7.19
C VAL A 10 -3.16 2.85 6.75
N MET A 11 -3.38 3.17 5.47
CA MET A 11 -3.22 4.55 4.98
C MET A 11 -4.16 5.52 5.69
N ILE A 12 -5.42 5.14 5.90
CA ILE A 12 -6.40 5.96 6.62
C ILE A 12 -6.02 6.06 8.10
N TRP A 13 -5.72 4.94 8.77
CA TRP A 13 -5.39 4.92 10.19
C TRP A 13 -4.16 5.77 10.54
N LYS A 14 -3.12 5.73 9.72
CA LYS A 14 -1.91 6.55 9.90
C LYS A 14 -2.01 7.95 9.31
N GLY A 15 -3.07 8.27 8.56
CA GLY A 15 -3.20 9.54 7.84
C GLY A 15 -2.11 9.76 6.78
N ILE A 16 -1.61 8.69 6.15
CA ILE A 16 -0.51 8.78 5.17
C ILE A 16 -1.01 8.75 3.73
N SER A 17 -0.37 9.54 2.88
CA SER A 17 -0.69 9.63 1.46
C SER A 17 -0.15 8.42 0.68
N ALA A 18 -0.61 8.26 -0.56
CA ALA A 18 -0.06 7.27 -1.49
C ALA A 18 1.44 7.51 -1.78
N ASP A 19 1.89 8.77 -1.75
CA ASP A 19 3.32 9.12 -1.88
C ASP A 19 4.13 8.55 -0.73
N THR A 20 3.74 8.84 0.51
CA THR A 20 4.41 8.30 1.69
C THR A 20 4.34 6.77 1.72
N MET A 21 3.19 6.18 1.41
CA MET A 21 3.04 4.73 1.41
C MET A 21 3.91 4.05 0.35
N SER A 22 4.10 4.69 -0.80
CA SER A 22 4.94 4.16 -1.87
C SER A 22 6.41 4.01 -1.46
N LYS A 23 6.91 4.87 -0.55
CA LYS A 23 8.26 4.78 0.02
C LYS A 23 8.42 3.55 0.91
N TYR A 24 7.39 3.17 1.68
CA TYR A 24 7.41 1.96 2.49
C TYR A 24 7.39 0.68 1.64
N ILE A 25 6.65 0.71 0.53
CA ILE A 25 6.48 -0.44 -0.39
C ILE A 25 7.66 -0.55 -1.37
N GLY A 26 8.28 0.56 -1.75
CA GLY A 26 9.32 0.62 -2.78
C GLY A 26 8.74 0.64 -4.20
N CYS A 27 7.69 1.43 -4.44
CA CYS A 27 7.09 1.62 -5.77
C CYS A 27 6.70 3.09 -6.00
N SER A 28 5.99 3.39 -7.09
CA SER A 28 5.52 4.75 -7.36
C SER A 28 4.19 5.08 -6.65
N ALA A 29 4.01 6.34 -6.27
CA ALA A 29 2.76 6.84 -5.67
C ALA A 29 1.54 6.58 -6.55
N ARG A 30 1.66 6.77 -7.86
CA ARG A 30 0.59 6.48 -8.84
C ARG A 30 0.17 5.02 -8.79
N GLN A 31 1.11 4.10 -8.64
CA GLN A 31 0.81 2.68 -8.59
C GLN A 31 0.03 2.31 -7.32
N VAL A 32 0.40 2.88 -6.17
CA VAL A 32 -0.37 2.74 -4.92
C VAL A 32 -1.78 3.30 -5.09
N ALA A 33 -1.92 4.49 -5.68
CA ALA A 33 -3.22 5.10 -5.93
C ALA A 33 -4.13 4.21 -6.78
N ARG A 34 -3.61 3.63 -7.89
CA ARG A 34 -4.35 2.70 -8.75
C ARG A 34 -4.82 1.43 -8.06
N TRP A 35 -4.05 0.93 -7.09
CA TRP A 35 -4.48 -0.22 -6.29
C TRP A 35 -5.62 0.16 -5.35
N VAL A 36 -5.49 1.29 -4.65
CA VAL A 36 -6.47 1.76 -3.66
C VAL A 36 -7.78 2.23 -4.31
N SER A 37 -7.72 2.76 -5.54
CA SER A 37 -8.89 3.12 -6.34
C SER A 37 -9.54 1.93 -7.06
N GLY A 38 -8.86 0.77 -7.10
CA GLY A 38 -9.35 -0.43 -7.79
C GLY A 38 -9.12 -0.43 -9.31
N GLU A 39 -8.44 0.59 -9.86
CA GLU A 39 -8.07 0.66 -11.28
C GLU A 39 -7.14 -0.47 -11.72
N SER A 40 -6.35 -1.02 -10.81
CA SER A 40 -5.46 -2.16 -11.10
C SER A 40 -5.27 -3.06 -9.89
N LYS A 41 -4.86 -4.30 -10.15
CA LYS A 41 -4.51 -5.26 -9.10
C LYS A 41 -2.99 -5.41 -9.00
N PRO A 42 -2.41 -5.54 -7.80
CA PRO A 42 -0.99 -5.80 -7.64
C PRO A 42 -0.63 -7.21 -8.12
N THR A 43 0.49 -7.31 -8.86
CA THR A 43 1.09 -8.60 -9.20
C THR A 43 1.62 -9.32 -7.96
N HIS A 44 1.91 -10.61 -8.08
CA HIS A 44 2.40 -11.42 -6.96
C HIS A 44 3.66 -10.83 -6.27
N VAL A 45 4.57 -10.24 -7.05
CA VAL A 45 5.76 -9.54 -6.55
C VAL A 45 5.35 -8.36 -5.66
N TYR A 46 4.44 -7.51 -6.14
CA TYR A 46 3.98 -6.36 -5.38
C TYR A 46 3.14 -6.74 -4.17
N GLN A 47 2.43 -7.86 -4.19
CA GLN A 47 1.72 -8.33 -3.00
C GLN A 47 2.68 -8.60 -1.83
N GLY A 48 3.86 -9.18 -2.09
CA GLY A 48 4.91 -9.36 -1.08
C GLY A 48 5.44 -8.03 -0.54
N LEU A 49 5.68 -7.06 -1.42
CA LEU A 49 6.14 -5.73 -1.06
C LEU A 49 5.10 -4.93 -0.27
N ILE A 50 3.81 -5.01 -0.64
CA ILE A 50 2.72 -4.37 0.08
C ILE A 50 2.63 -4.89 1.50
N ARG A 51 2.73 -6.22 1.73
CA ARG A 51 2.74 -6.80 3.09
C ARG A 51 3.89 -6.24 3.93
N LYS A 52 5.10 -6.14 3.36
CA LYS A 52 6.26 -5.54 4.04
C LYS A 52 6.06 -4.05 4.32
N GLY A 53 5.54 -3.31 3.35
CA GLY A 53 5.26 -1.88 3.47
C GLY A 53 4.21 -1.58 4.54
N ILE A 54 3.13 -2.37 4.59
CA ILE A 54 2.11 -2.32 5.65
C ILE A 54 2.74 -2.55 7.02
N LYS A 55 3.57 -3.58 7.17
CA LYS A 55 4.25 -3.86 8.44
C LYS A 55 5.11 -2.67 8.88
N ARG A 56 5.97 -2.16 7.99
CA ARG A 56 6.81 -0.99 8.25
C ARG A 56 6.01 0.26 8.64
N ALA A 57 4.88 0.51 7.97
CA ALA A 57 4.02 1.65 8.26
C ALA A 57 3.30 1.52 9.62
N LYS A 58 3.08 0.29 10.12
CA LYS A 58 2.48 0.05 11.44
C LYS A 58 3.48 0.17 12.59
N ASP A 59 4.73 -0.20 12.35
CA ASP A 59 5.80 -0.23 13.37
C ASP A 59 6.37 1.17 13.72
N LEU A 60 5.95 2.22 12.99
CA LEU A 60 6.20 3.64 13.28
C LEU A 60 5.03 4.26 14.04
#